data_AF-A0A5C6YVB0-F1
#
_entry.id   AF-A0A5C6YVB0-F1
#
_cell.length_a   1.000
_cell.length_b   1.000
_cell.length_c   1.000
_cell.angle_alpha   90.00
_cell.angle_beta   90.00
_cell.angle_gamma   90.00
#
_symmetry.space_group_name_H-M   'P 1'
#
loop_
_entity.id
_entity.type
_entity.pdbx_description
1 polymer ?
#
loop_
_entity_poly.entity_id
_entity_poly.type
_entity_poly.pdbx_seq_one_letter_code
_entity_poly.pdbx_strand_id
1 'polypeptide(L)'
;MRTLVMILSVVGLMTLNSCKQEPDVQAMLENTETRNEIMQTIANNPNFMNEFMENMQGNNQAMQMMQGNHKMMNMMMKGEGMNMMNDSVTSMNMMQSMMKDGKMMNQMMQMMHNEGMMSEDCMKSGMKMMSDKGMNMGGMADNHSNNLE
;
A
#
# COMPACT_ATOMS: atom_id res chain seq x y z
N MET A 1 44.72 -2.19 54.46
CA MET A 1 44.17 -0.86 54.07
C MET A 1 44.41 -0.58 52.59
N ARG A 2 45.66 -0.49 52.12
CA ARG A 2 45.98 -0.16 50.71
C ARG A 2 45.31 -1.09 49.68
N THR A 3 45.34 -2.40 49.89
CA THR A 3 44.73 -3.39 48.99
C THR A 3 43.20 -3.32 48.95
N LEU A 4 42.57 -3.06 50.10
CA LEU A 4 41.12 -2.87 50.22
C LEU A 4 40.64 -1.65 49.44
N VAL A 5 41.39 -0.54 49.51
CA VAL A 5 41.09 0.69 48.76
C VAL A 5 41.20 0.46 47.24
N MET A 6 42.18 -0.34 46.78
CA MET A 6 42.29 -0.67 45.35
C MET A 6 41.11 -1.52 44.85
N ILE A 7 40.67 -2.52 45.63
CA ILE A 7 39.55 -3.39 45.25
C ILE A 7 38.24 -2.58 45.21
N LEU A 8 38.00 -1.74 46.22
CA LEU A 8 36.84 -0.85 46.26
C LEU A 8 36.83 0.14 45.09
N SER A 9 38.00 0.64 44.69
CA SER A 9 38.14 1.55 43.55
C SER A 9 37.83 0.87 42.21
N VAL A 10 38.24 -0.39 42.00
CA VAL A 10 37.97 -1.12 40.76
C VAL A 10 36.50 -1.49 40.64
N VAL A 11 35.88 -1.97 41.72
CA VAL A 11 34.45 -2.29 41.76
C VAL A 11 33.61 -1.02 41.57
N GLY A 12 34.01 0.10 42.17
CA GLY A 12 33.36 1.40 41.98
C GLY A 12 33.48 1.97 40.57
N LEU A 13 34.55 1.68 39.83
CA LEU A 13 34.70 2.10 38.43
C LEU A 13 33.88 1.24 37.46
N MET A 14 33.65 -0.04 37.78
CA MET A 14 32.80 -0.91 36.95
C MET A 14 31.31 -0.57 37.08
N THR A 15 30.84 -0.17 38.27
CA THR A 15 29.43 0.25 38.45
C THR A 15 29.11 1.57 37.73
N LEU A 16 30.11 2.44 37.51
CA LEU A 16 29.93 3.71 36.81
C LEU A 16 29.90 3.58 35.28
N ASN A 17 30.49 2.52 34.70
CA ASN A 17 30.47 2.28 33.26
C ASN A 17 29.23 1.51 32.76
N SER A 18 28.51 0.80 33.64
CA SER A 18 27.29 0.07 33.26
C SER A 18 26.04 0.94 33.13
N CYS A 19 26.11 2.25 33.40
CA CYS A 19 24.93 3.13 33.46
C CYS A 19 24.59 3.87 32.15
N LYS A 20 25.20 3.52 31.00
CA LYS A 20 24.89 4.21 29.73
C LYS A 20 25.07 3.35 28.47
N GLN A 21 24.76 2.05 28.56
CA GLN A 21 24.70 1.24 27.36
C GLN A 21 23.41 1.58 26.62
N GLU A 22 23.53 2.25 25.47
CA GLU A 22 22.40 2.39 24.55
C GLU A 22 21.93 0.98 24.21
N PRO A 23 20.63 0.68 24.38
CA PRO A 23 20.12 -0.64 24.09
C PRO A 23 20.35 -0.94 22.61
N ASP A 24 21.02 -2.06 22.35
CA ASP A 24 21.13 -2.58 20.99
C ASP A 24 19.74 -3.06 20.55
N VAL A 25 19.05 -2.19 19.82
CA VAL A 25 17.70 -2.44 19.31
C VAL A 25 17.68 -3.69 18.44
N GLN A 26 18.75 -3.98 17.70
CA GLN A 26 18.80 -5.16 16.85
C GLN A 26 18.88 -6.42 17.69
N ALA A 27 19.74 -6.44 18.72
CA ALA A 27 19.80 -7.57 19.66
C ALA A 27 18.47 -7.79 20.40
N MET A 28 17.76 -6.71 20.75
CA MET A 28 16.41 -6.81 21.33
C MET A 28 15.39 -7.42 20.37
N LEU A 29 15.44 -7.06 19.08
CA LEU A 29 14.53 -7.59 18.06
C LEU A 29 14.87 -9.03 17.64
N GLU A 30 16.11 -9.48 17.82
CA GLU A 30 16.51 -10.88 17.62
C GLU A 30 15.90 -11.80 18.68
N ASN A 31 15.73 -11.31 19.91
CA ASN A 31 15.00 -12.02 20.95
C ASN A 31 13.50 -12.13 20.59
N THR A 32 13.01 -13.36 20.47
CA THR A 32 11.63 -13.61 20.02
C THR A 32 10.57 -13.16 21.02
N GLU A 33 10.82 -13.29 22.32
CA GLU A 33 9.90 -12.86 23.38
C GLU A 33 9.77 -11.34 23.37
N THR A 34 10.90 -10.64 23.41
CA THR A 34 10.96 -9.17 23.34
C THR A 34 10.34 -8.64 22.05
N ARG A 35 10.66 -9.24 20.90
CA ARG A 35 10.05 -8.86 19.61
C ARG A 35 8.53 -9.00 19.63
N ASN A 36 8.00 -10.09 20.18
CA ASN A 36 6.56 -10.31 20.27
C ASN A 36 5.88 -9.30 21.20
N GLU A 37 6.46 -9.01 22.36
CA GLU A 37 5.92 -8.01 23.28
C GLU A 37 5.90 -6.61 22.66
N ILE A 38 6.97 -6.22 21.96
CA ILE A 38 7.02 -4.96 21.22
C ILE A 38 5.91 -4.91 20.17
N MET A 39 5.77 -5.96 19.35
CA MET A 39 4.72 -6.02 18.32
C MET A 39 3.32 -5.95 18.92
N GLN A 40 3.05 -6.64 20.03
CA GLN A 40 1.77 -6.58 20.72
C GLN A 40 1.52 -5.20 21.34
N THR A 41 2.55 -4.56 21.88
CA THR A 41 2.44 -3.21 22.46
C THR A 41 2.07 -2.19 21.39
N ILE A 42 2.71 -2.26 20.22
CA ILE A 42 2.38 -1.41 19.07
C ILE A 42 0.94 -1.72 18.61
N ALA A 43 0.59 -3.01 18.46
CA ALA A 43 -0.70 -3.41 17.92
C ALA A 43 -1.90 -3.04 18.80
N ASN A 44 -1.72 -3.07 20.12
CA ASN A 44 -2.78 -2.81 21.09
C ASN A 44 -2.85 -1.35 21.55
N ASN A 45 -1.95 -0.47 21.07
CA ASN A 45 -1.96 0.95 21.39
C ASN A 45 -2.27 1.77 20.12
N PRO A 46 -3.44 2.47 20.05
CA PRO A 46 -3.84 3.22 18.86
C PRO A 46 -2.83 4.28 18.42
N ASN A 47 -2.18 4.97 19.35
CA ASN A 47 -1.22 6.02 19.02
C ASN A 47 0.05 5.43 18.38
N PHE A 48 0.59 4.35 18.96
CA PHE A 48 1.75 3.68 18.40
C PHE A 48 1.45 3.01 17.07
N MET A 49 0.26 2.41 16.92
CA MET A 49 -0.15 1.85 15.63
C MET A 49 -0.26 2.94 14.56
N ASN A 50 -0.84 4.10 14.88
CA ASN A 50 -0.94 5.21 13.93
C ASN A 50 0.44 5.71 13.49
N GLU A 51 1.34 5.96 14.44
CA GLU A 51 2.72 6.39 14.15
C GLU A 51 3.50 5.34 13.33
N PHE A 52 3.31 4.06 13.66
CA PHE A 52 3.91 2.96 12.90
C PHE A 52 3.40 2.91 11.45
N MET A 53 2.09 3.11 11.24
CA MET A 53 1.49 3.18 9.92
C MET A 53 1.97 4.39 9.12
N GLU A 54 2.11 5.57 9.74
CA GLU A 54 2.67 6.76 9.09
C GLU A 54 4.11 6.53 8.61
N ASN A 55 4.94 5.89 9.46
CA ASN A 55 6.31 5.52 9.09
C ASN A 55 6.34 4.51 7.93
N MET A 56 5.40 3.57 7.88
CA MET A 56 5.29 2.62 6.77
C MET A 56 4.86 3.27 5.46
N GLN A 57 3.96 4.27 5.49
CA GLN A 57 3.53 4.99 4.29
C GLN A 57 4.68 5.75 3.63
N GLY A 58 5.62 6.27 4.42
CA GLY A 58 6.85 6.89 3.92
C GLY A 58 7.89 5.90 3.36
N ASN A 59 7.68 4.58 3.52
CA ASN A 59 8.62 3.54 3.13
C ASN A 59 8.12 2.73 1.93
N ASN A 60 8.74 2.94 0.77
CA ASN A 60 8.37 2.27 -0.49
C ASN A 60 8.38 0.74 -0.40
N GLN A 61 9.34 0.15 0.31
CA GLN A 61 9.42 -1.31 0.45
C GLN A 61 8.28 -1.84 1.32
N ALA A 62 7.95 -1.14 2.41
CA ALA A 62 6.81 -1.48 3.26
C ALA A 62 5.49 -1.36 2.47
N MET A 63 5.35 -0.29 1.69
CA MET A 63 4.19 -0.09 0.81
C MET A 63 4.03 -1.19 -0.24
N GLN A 64 5.12 -1.64 -0.87
CA GLN A 64 5.09 -2.76 -1.81
C GLN A 64 4.65 -4.06 -1.13
N MET A 65 5.14 -4.34 0.08
CA MET A 65 4.70 -5.51 0.84
C MET A 65 3.22 -5.45 1.21
N MET A 66 2.71 -4.26 1.58
CA MET A 66 1.28 -4.06 1.86
C MET A 66 0.41 -4.27 0.62
N GLN A 67 0.80 -3.70 -0.53
CA GLN A 67 0.07 -3.82 -1.79
C GLN A 67 0.07 -5.27 -2.32
N GLY A 68 1.19 -5.97 -2.17
CA GLY A 68 1.31 -7.39 -2.55
C GLY A 68 0.61 -8.36 -1.59
N ASN A 69 0.16 -7.90 -0.42
CA ASN A 69 -0.46 -8.78 0.57
C ASN A 69 -1.94 -9.05 0.25
N HIS A 70 -2.18 -10.14 -0.49
CA HIS A 70 -3.51 -10.58 -0.87
C HIS A 70 -4.48 -10.78 0.30
N LYS A 71 -4.01 -11.16 1.50
CA LYS A 71 -4.90 -11.32 2.66
C LYS A 71 -5.42 -9.97 3.16
N MET A 72 -4.55 -8.95 3.20
CA MET A 72 -4.93 -7.58 3.56
C MET A 72 -5.90 -6.99 2.53
N MET A 73 -5.57 -7.13 1.24
CA MET A 73 -6.44 -6.69 0.15
C MET A 73 -7.82 -7.38 0.19
N ASN A 74 -7.85 -8.70 0.42
CA ASN A 74 -9.09 -9.47 0.53
C ASN A 74 -9.91 -9.08 1.77
N MET A 75 -9.27 -8.73 2.89
CA MET A 75 -9.99 -8.21 4.07
C MET A 75 -10.60 -6.83 3.80
N MET A 76 -9.91 -5.94 3.08
CA MET A 76 -10.50 -4.66 2.63
C MET A 76 -11.68 -4.90 1.67
N MET A 77 -11.57 -5.86 0.75
CA MET A 77 -12.65 -6.22 -0.17
C MET A 77 -13.81 -6.97 0.50
N LYS A 78 -13.60 -7.61 1.65
CA LYS A 78 -14.68 -8.30 2.39
C LYS A 78 -15.26 -7.46 3.53
N GLY A 79 -14.57 -6.41 3.95
CA GLY A 79 -15.01 -5.49 4.99
C GLY A 79 -15.95 -4.41 4.47
N GLU A 80 -16.20 -3.39 5.30
CA GLU A 80 -17.09 -2.26 5.00
C GLU A 80 -16.71 -1.48 3.73
N GLY A 81 -15.48 -1.62 3.22
CA GLY A 81 -15.04 -1.08 1.94
C GLY A 81 -15.87 -1.59 0.75
N MET A 82 -16.47 -2.78 0.86
CA MET A 82 -17.42 -3.32 -0.12
C MET A 82 -18.88 -2.94 0.20
N ASN A 83 -19.18 -2.49 1.42
CA ASN A 83 -20.53 -2.04 1.78
C ASN A 83 -20.92 -0.74 1.06
N MET A 84 -19.96 0.06 0.58
CA MET A 84 -20.26 1.15 -0.36
C MET A 84 -20.74 0.68 -1.74
N MET A 85 -20.39 -0.53 -2.18
CA MET A 85 -20.94 -1.11 -3.43
C MET A 85 -22.33 -1.70 -3.22
N ASN A 86 -22.63 -2.15 -2.00
CA ASN A 86 -23.88 -2.85 -1.66
C ASN A 86 -25.07 -1.89 -1.52
N ASP A 87 -24.84 -0.59 -1.33
CA ASP A 87 -25.88 0.43 -1.45
C ASP A 87 -26.16 0.66 -2.96
N SER A 88 -26.81 -0.36 -3.53
CA SER A 88 -26.90 -0.67 -4.95
C SER A 88 -27.36 0.49 -5.83
N VAL A 89 -28.12 1.43 -5.28
CA VAL A 89 -28.64 2.60 -6.01
C VAL A 89 -27.55 3.64 -6.23
N THR A 90 -26.76 3.96 -5.22
CA THR A 90 -25.69 4.96 -5.33
C THR A 90 -24.55 4.42 -6.20
N SER A 91 -24.17 3.15 -6.00
CA SER A 91 -23.13 2.50 -6.81
C SER A 91 -23.55 2.29 -8.26
N MET A 92 -24.81 1.87 -8.52
CA MET A 92 -25.33 1.81 -9.90
C MET A 92 -25.43 3.20 -10.52
N ASN A 93 -25.87 4.23 -9.80
CA ASN A 93 -25.96 5.58 -10.37
C ASN A 93 -24.58 6.14 -10.70
N MET A 94 -23.58 5.90 -9.86
CA MET A 94 -22.20 6.32 -10.12
C MET A 94 -21.60 5.53 -11.29
N MET A 95 -21.76 4.21 -11.31
CA MET A 95 -21.30 3.34 -12.41
C MET A 95 -22.02 3.67 -13.72
N GLN A 96 -23.31 3.96 -13.68
CA GLN A 96 -24.10 4.36 -14.84
C GLN A 96 -23.72 5.76 -15.31
N SER A 97 -23.40 6.68 -14.40
CA SER A 97 -22.88 8.01 -14.77
C SER A 97 -21.52 7.91 -15.46
N MET A 98 -20.64 7.04 -14.95
CA MET A 98 -19.35 6.75 -15.59
C MET A 98 -19.51 6.05 -16.95
N MET A 99 -20.41 5.06 -17.05
CA MET A 99 -20.71 4.37 -18.33
C MET A 99 -21.40 5.27 -19.36
N LYS A 100 -22.06 6.34 -18.93
CA LYS A 100 -22.63 7.36 -19.84
C LYS A 100 -21.56 8.32 -20.36
N ASP A 101 -20.42 8.44 -19.67
CA ASP A 101 -19.29 9.25 -20.10
C ASP A 101 -18.32 8.43 -20.97
N GLY A 102 -18.61 8.37 -22.26
CA GLY A 102 -17.78 7.67 -23.24
C GLY A 102 -16.32 8.17 -23.30
N LYS A 103 -16.04 9.42 -22.92
CA LYS A 103 -14.66 9.96 -22.91
C LYS A 103 -13.85 9.33 -21.78
N MET A 104 -14.43 9.25 -20.59
CA MET A 104 -13.78 8.62 -19.44
C MET A 104 -13.53 7.13 -19.70
N MET A 105 -14.52 6.44 -20.25
CA MET A 105 -14.41 5.02 -20.59
C MET A 105 -13.35 4.76 -21.68
N ASN A 106 -13.29 5.64 -22.68
CA ASN A 106 -12.25 5.60 -23.71
C ASN A 106 -10.84 5.73 -23.12
N GLN A 107 -10.63 6.74 -22.26
CA GLN A 107 -9.33 6.95 -21.61
C GLN A 107 -8.91 5.76 -20.74
N MET A 108 -9.86 5.16 -20.02
CA MET A 108 -9.61 3.96 -19.22
C MET A 108 -9.19 2.76 -20.08
N MET A 109 -9.87 2.53 -21.21
CA MET A 109 -9.51 1.46 -22.16
C MET A 109 -8.11 1.65 -22.74
N GLN A 110 -7.74 2.89 -23.10
CA GLN A 110 -6.38 3.19 -23.57
C GLN A 110 -5.32 2.89 -22.49
N MET A 111 -5.59 3.26 -21.23
CA MET A 111 -4.68 2.97 -20.13
C MET A 111 -4.50 1.47 -19.92
N MET A 112 -5.59 0.70 -19.92
CA MET A 112 -5.52 -0.76 -19.77
C MET A 112 -4.76 -1.43 -20.91
N HIS A 113 -4.87 -0.91 -22.13
CA HIS A 113 -4.07 -1.37 -23.25
C HIS A 113 -2.58 -1.04 -23.07
N ASN A 114 -2.27 0.21 -22.73
CA ASN A 114 -0.89 0.68 -22.55
C ASN A 114 -0.17 -0.06 -21.41
N GLU A 115 -0.89 -0.42 -20.35
CA GLU A 115 -0.38 -1.23 -19.23
C GLU A 115 -0.32 -2.73 -19.55
N GLY A 116 -0.63 -3.14 -20.79
CA GLY A 116 -0.59 -4.53 -21.23
C GLY A 116 -1.69 -5.42 -20.64
N MET A 117 -2.67 -4.84 -19.96
CA MET A 117 -3.80 -5.56 -19.36
C MET A 117 -4.89 -5.90 -20.40
N MET A 118 -4.87 -5.25 -21.56
CA MET A 118 -5.84 -5.46 -22.63
C MET A 118 -5.16 -5.53 -24.00
N SER A 119 -5.47 -6.56 -24.78
CA SER A 119 -4.94 -6.69 -26.14
C SER A 119 -5.52 -5.62 -27.07
N GLU A 120 -4.76 -5.29 -28.11
CA GLU A 120 -5.18 -4.35 -29.16
C GLU A 120 -6.53 -4.75 -29.79
N ASP A 121 -6.74 -6.04 -30.05
CA ASP A 121 -7.99 -6.56 -30.61
C ASP A 121 -9.16 -6.41 -29.65
N CYS A 122 -8.92 -6.64 -28.35
CA CYS A 122 -9.92 -6.45 -27.31
C CYS A 122 -10.30 -4.97 -27.18
N MET A 123 -9.32 -4.08 -27.24
CA MET A 123 -9.50 -2.63 -27.24
C MET A 123 -10.36 -2.17 -28.43
N LYS A 124 -9.96 -2.54 -29.65
CA LYS A 124 -10.66 -2.17 -30.89
C LYS A 124 -12.11 -2.67 -30.91
N SER A 125 -12.31 -3.93 -30.50
CA SER A 125 -13.65 -4.53 -30.40
C SER A 125 -14.51 -3.79 -29.37
N GLY A 126 -13.94 -3.45 -28.21
CA GLY A 126 -14.62 -2.67 -27.18
C GLY A 126 -15.02 -1.26 -27.65
N MET A 127 -14.10 -0.56 -28.33
CA MET A 127 -14.36 0.78 -28.89
C MET A 127 -15.44 0.76 -29.97
N LYS A 128 -15.39 -0.23 -30.87
CA LYS A 128 -16.41 -0.41 -31.90
C LYS A 128 -17.79 -0.62 -31.27
N MET A 129 -17.90 -1.50 -30.28
CA MET A 129 -19.15 -1.77 -29.57
C MET A 129 -19.71 -0.51 -28.88
N MET A 130 -18.85 0.36 -28.34
CA MET A 130 -19.28 1.62 -27.72
C MET A 130 -19.76 2.64 -28.75
N SER A 131 -19.08 2.72 -29.90
CA SER A 131 -19.51 3.53 -31.04
C SER A 131 -20.85 3.05 -31.59
N ASP A 132 -21.04 1.74 -31.75
CA ASP A 132 -22.30 1.13 -32.23
C ASP A 132 -23.46 1.40 -31.26
N LYS A 133 -23.17 1.61 -29.96
CA LYS A 133 -24.14 2.03 -28.94
C LYS A 133 -24.36 3.54 -28.86
N GLY A 134 -23.71 4.33 -29.73
CA GLY A 134 -23.87 5.78 -29.79
C GLY A 134 -23.25 6.55 -28.62
N MET A 135 -22.25 5.96 -27.93
CA MET A 135 -21.54 6.68 -26.86
C MET A 135 -20.66 7.79 -27.45
N ASN A 136 -20.69 8.98 -26.82
CA ASN A 136 -19.81 10.08 -27.19
C ASN A 136 -18.42 9.85 -26.60
N MET A 137 -17.52 9.26 -27.39
CA MET A 137 -16.17 8.90 -26.96
C MET A 137 -15.20 10.09 -26.90
N GLY A 138 -15.68 11.30 -27.23
CA GLY A 138 -14.83 12.44 -27.62
C GLY A 138 -14.10 12.12 -28.91
N GLY A 139 -13.83 13.13 -29.74
CA GLY A 139 -13.06 12.89 -30.96
C GLY A 139 -11.72 12.26 -30.60
N MET A 140 -11.57 10.96 -30.86
CA MET A 140 -10.26 10.42 -31.10
C MET A 140 -9.79 11.12 -32.35
N ALA A 141 -8.69 11.87 -32.25
CA ALA A 141 -7.96 12.18 -33.46
C ALA A 141 -7.65 10.84 -34.11
N ASP A 142 -8.32 10.55 -35.23
CA ASP A 142 -8.01 9.45 -36.11
C ASP A 142 -6.56 9.62 -36.52
N ASN A 143 -5.65 9.03 -35.75
CA ASN A 143 -4.29 8.80 -36.21
C ASN A 143 -4.33 7.53 -37.06
N HIS A 144 -5.15 7.58 -38.11
CA HIS A 144 -4.96 6.76 -39.30
C HIS A 144 -3.70 7.28 -39.97
N SER A 145 -2.55 6.95 -39.39
CA SER A 145 -1.27 6.97 -40.07
C SER A 145 -1.41 5.99 -41.23
N ASN A 146 -1.67 6.56 -42.41
CA ASN A 146 -1.52 5.91 -43.70
C ASN A 146 -0.13 5.28 -43.76
N ASN A 147 -0.02 3.97 -43.54
CA ASN A 147 1.13 3.20 -44.00
C ASN A 147 0.74 2.63 -45.38
N LEU A 148 0.94 3.48 -46.38
CA LEU A 148 1.18 3.08 -47.76
C LEU A 148 2.69 2.86 -47.89
N GLU A 149 3.13 1.61 -47.76
CA GLU A 149 4.27 1.04 -48.49
C GLU A 149 3.91 -0.39 -48.92
#